data_AF-A0A3P6UL39-F1
#
_entry.id   AF-A0A3P6UL39-F1
#
_cell.length_a   1.000
_cell.length_b   1.000
_cell.length_c   1.000
_cell.angle_alpha   90.00
_cell.angle_beta   90.00
_cell.angle_gamma   90.00
#
_symmetry.space_group_name_H-M   'P 1'
#
loop_
_entity.id
_entity.type
_entity.pdbx_description
1 polymer ?
#
loop_
_entity_poly.entity_id
_entity_poly.type
_entity_poly.pdbx_seq_one_letter_code
_entity_poly.pdbx_strand_id
1 'polypeptide(L)' 'MATVNTLKRYLAQSMWSNMSRYSELDLFCNDELMGRDFSMRFIHLTRCRNKLKDEPLRLVYKYHIDF' A
#
# COMPACT_ATOMS: atom_id res chain seq x y z
N MET A 1 3.16 13.35 4.62
CA MET A 1 3.35 11.95 5.05
C MET A 1 2.64 11.05 4.05
N ALA A 2 3.31 10.05 3.47
CA ALA A 2 2.69 9.16 2.48
C ALA A 2 1.81 8.10 3.14
N THR A 3 0.62 7.88 2.60
CA THR A 3 -0.33 6.84 3.03
C THR A 3 -0.54 5.79 1.95
N VAL A 4 -1.26 4.72 2.28
CA VAL A 4 -1.73 3.72 1.32
C VAL A 4 -2.46 4.39 0.15
N ASN A 5 -3.33 5.37 0.40
CA ASN A 5 -4.02 6.11 -0.66
C ASN A 5 -3.07 6.90 -1.57
N THR A 6 -1.98 7.46 -1.02
CA THR A 6 -0.92 8.10 -1.82
C THR A 6 -0.25 7.10 -2.77
N LEU A 7 0.08 5.90 -2.28
CA LEU A 7 0.68 4.85 -3.10
C LEU A 7 -0.30 4.29 -4.14
N LYS A 8 -1.57 4.06 -3.78
CA LYS A 8 -2.62 3.63 -4.74
C LYS A 8 -2.74 4.62 -5.90
N ARG A 9 -2.72 5.93 -5.63
CA ARG A 9 -2.76 6.98 -6.66
C ARG A 9 -1.51 6.99 -7.54
N TYR A 10 -0.33 6.84 -6.92
CA TYR A 10 0.93 6.73 -7.64
C TYR A 10 0.95 5.52 -8.58
N LEU A 11 0.55 4.35 -8.09
CA LEU A 11 0.46 3.12 -8.89
C LEU A 11 -0.54 3.28 -10.05
N ALA A 12 -1.73 3.84 -9.78
CA ALA A 12 -2.72 4.06 -10.82
C ALA A 12 -2.22 5.02 -11.93
N GLN A 13 -1.51 6.08 -11.55
CA GLN A 13 -0.84 6.96 -12.51
C GLN A 13 0.27 6.22 -13.28
N SER A 14 1.09 5.42 -12.60
CA SER A 14 2.21 4.71 -13.23
C SER A 14 1.79 3.58 -14.17
N MET A 15 0.66 2.91 -13.88
CA MET A 15 0.20 1.74 -14.63
C MET A 15 -0.77 2.12 -15.75
N TRP A 16 -1.61 3.14 -15.54
CA TRP A 16 -2.71 3.46 -16.45
C TRP A 16 -2.71 4.91 -16.94
N SER A 17 -1.70 5.71 -16.56
CA SER A 17 -1.69 7.16 -16.78
C SER A 17 -2.97 7.85 -16.27
N ASN A 18 -3.65 7.21 -15.31
CA ASN A 18 -4.94 7.66 -14.81
C ASN A 18 -5.03 7.43 -13.30
N MET A 19 -4.74 8.49 -12.55
CA MET A 19 -4.81 8.49 -11.09
C MET A 19 -6.20 8.19 -10.53
N SER A 20 -7.30 8.40 -11.26
CA SER A 20 -8.67 8.16 -10.75
C SER A 20 -8.96 6.68 -10.50
N ARG A 21 -8.23 5.78 -11.17
CA ARG A 21 -8.33 4.32 -11.05
C ARG A 21 -7.70 3.75 -9.77
N TYR A 22 -7.28 4.61 -8.84
CA TYR A 22 -6.64 4.18 -7.60
C TYR A 22 -7.53 3.27 -6.75
N SER A 23 -8.86 3.31 -6.88
CA SER A 23 -9.78 2.42 -6.17
C SER A 23 -9.69 0.97 -6.64
N GLU A 24 -9.21 0.71 -7.85
CA GLU A 24 -9.06 -0.63 -8.43
C GLU A 24 -7.87 -1.42 -7.86
N LEU A 25 -7.12 -0.85 -6.93
CA LEU A 25 -5.91 -1.46 -6.37
C LEU A 25 -6.04 -1.66 -4.87
N ASP A 26 -5.78 -2.85 -4.35
CA ASP A 26 -5.56 -3.07 -2.93
C ASP A 26 -4.08 -3.22 -2.63
N LEU A 27 -3.66 -2.74 -1.44
CA LEU A 27 -2.30 -2.89 -0.95
C LEU A 27 -2.29 -3.80 0.26
N PHE A 28 -1.36 -4.75 0.25
CA PHE A 28 -1.17 -5.74 1.29
C PHE A 28 0.22 -5.62 1.91
N CYS A 29 0.33 -5.91 3.20
CA CYS A 29 1.59 -6.11 3.90
C CYS A 29 1.51 -7.41 4.69
N ASN A 30 2.43 -8.34 4.47
CA ASN A 30 2.39 -9.69 5.07
C ASN A 30 1.02 -10.36 4.88
N ASP A 31 0.49 -10.32 3.64
CA ASP A 31 -0.83 -10.85 3.25
C ASP A 31 -2.06 -10.21 3.91
N GLU A 32 -1.89 -9.16 4.71
CA GLU A 32 -2.99 -8.40 5.32
C GLU A 32 -3.32 -7.14 4.50
N LEU A 33 -4.62 -6.87 4.29
CA LEU A 33 -5.11 -5.69 3.58
C LEU A 33 -4.86 -4.40 4.38
N MET A 34 -4.27 -3.40 3.74
CA MET A 34 -3.90 -2.14 4.38
C MET A 34 -4.97 -1.06 4.18
N GLY A 35 -5.41 -0.45 5.29
CA GLY A 35 -6.38 0.64 5.27
C GLY A 35 -5.85 1.89 4.56
N ARG A 36 -6.72 2.62 3.84
CA ARG A 36 -6.32 3.73 2.95
C ARG A 36 -5.52 4.84 3.65
N ASP A 37 -5.82 5.08 4.93
CA ASP A 37 -5.25 6.17 5.72
C ASP A 37 -4.00 5.75 6.51
N PHE A 38 -3.61 4.47 6.42
CA PHE A 38 -2.41 3.99 7.07
C PHE A 38 -1.19 4.65 6.41
N SER A 39 -0.37 5.30 7.23
CA SER A 39 0.91 5.85 6.79
C SER A 39 1.97 4.77 6.64
N MET A 40 2.97 4.99 5.80
CA MET A 40 4.10 4.06 5.67
C MET A 40 4.80 3.82 7.01
N ARG A 41 4.93 4.86 7.84
CA ARG A 41 5.49 4.77 9.20
C ARG A 41 4.63 3.90 10.10
N PHE A 42 3.31 4.06 10.06
CA PHE A 42 2.39 3.24 10.84
C PHE A 42 2.50 1.76 10.47
N ILE A 43 2.45 1.44 9.16
CA ILE A 43 2.57 0.06 8.68
C ILE A 43 3.92 -0.55 9.11
N HIS A 44 5.02 0.19 8.96
CA HIS A 44 6.33 -0.27 9.41
C HIS A 44 6.34 -0.62 10.92
N LEU A 45 5.81 0.26 11.77
CA LEU A 45 5.77 0.04 13.23
C LEU A 45 4.83 -1.09 13.66
N THR A 46 3.78 -1.39 12.89
CA THR A 46 2.76 -2.38 13.26
C THR A 46 2.93 -3.73 12.58
N ARG A 47 3.66 -3.82 11.46
CA ARG A 47 3.84 -5.04 10.65
C ARG A 47 5.29 -5.49 10.47
N CYS A 48 6.27 -4.67 10.89
CA CYS A 48 7.70 -4.99 10.76
C CYS A 48 8.45 -4.99 12.10
N ARG A 49 7.77 -5.19 13.24
CA ARG A 49 8.37 -5.10 14.60
C ARG A 49 9.64 -5.94 14.81
N ASN A 50 9.70 -7.11 14.19
CA ASN A 50 10.81 -8.06 14.34
C ASN A 50 11.78 -8.07 13.14
N LYS A 51 11.64 -7.13 12.20
CA LYS A 51 12.51 -7.04 11.03
C LYS A 51 13.77 -6.24 11.34
N LEU A 52 14.86 -6.56 10.64
CA LEU A 52 16.11 -5.78 10.71
C LEU A 52 15.82 -4.33 10.28
N LYS A 53 16.46 -3.35 10.93
CA LYS A 53 16.25 -1.91 10.66
C LYS A 53 16.43 -1.52 9.20
N ASP A 54 17.28 -2.26 8.48
CA ASP A 54 17.62 -1.97 7.08
C ASP A 54 16.71 -2.71 6.08
N GLU A 55 15.78 -3.54 6.55
CA GLU A 55 14.87 -4.23 5.64
C GLU A 55 13.77 -3.27 5.17
N PRO A 56 13.59 -3.10 3.84
CA PRO A 56 12.56 -2.21 3.32
C PRO A 56 11.16 -2.74 3.65
N LEU A 57 10.22 -1.82 3.83
CA LEU A 57 8.80 -2.15 3.91
C LEU A 57 8.34 -2.78 2.60
N ARG A 58 7.97 -4.06 2.63
CA ARG A 58 7.42 -4.76 1.47
C ARG A 58 5.90 -4.62 1.44
N LEU A 59 5.38 -4.10 0.34
CA LEU A 59 3.96 -4.01 0.03
C LEU A 59 3.69 -4.75 -1.28
N VAL A 60 2.54 -5.41 -1.36
CA VAL A 60 2.07 -6.10 -2.56
C VAL A 60 0.77 -5.44 -3.00
N TYR A 61 0.66 -5.07 -4.27
CA TYR A 61 -0.60 -4.59 -4.83
C TYR A 61 -1.34 -5.72 -5.54
N LYS A 62 -2.67 -5.71 -5.49
CA LYS A 62 -3.55 -6.60 -6.25
C LYS A 62 -4.74 -5.80 -6.80
N TYR A 63 -5.42 -6.32 -7.82
CA TYR A 63 -6.69 -5.74 -8.23
C TYR A 63 -7.73 -5.89 -7.11
N HIS A 64 -8.48 -4.82 -6.86
CA HIS A 64 -9.63 -4.85 -5.95
C HIS A 64 -10.71 -5.76 -6.54
N ILE A 65 -11.37 -6.54 -5.70
CA ILE A 65 -12.49 -7.40 -6.08
C ILE A 65 -13.68 -6.97 -5.22
N ASP A 66 -14.69 -6.38 -5.86
CA ASP A 66 -16.00 -6.15 -5.26
C ASP A 66 -16.72 -7.51 -5.15
N PHE A 67 -17.20 -7.86 -3.96
CA PHE A 67 -18.06 -9.04 -3.72
C PHE A 67 -19.52 -8.64 -3.65
#